data_AF-A0A970CWA0-F1
#
_entry.id   AF-A0A970CWA0-F1
#
_cell.length_a   1.000
_cell.length_b   1.000
_cell.length_c   1.000
_cell.angle_alpha   90.00
_cell.angle_beta   90.00
_cell.angle_gamma   90.00
#
_symmetry.space_group_name_H-M   'P 1'
#
loop_
_entity.id
_entity.type
_entity.pdbx_description
1 polymer ?
#
loop_
_entity_poly.entity_id
_entity_poly.type
_entity_poly.pdbx_seq_one_letter_code
_entity_poly.pdbx_strand_id
1 'polypeptide(L)'
;MVNTNKNKIIISIIILILIGLVIGFFIPFIGWDGDVISLNENNQYDATKEIKLALNNLFKEDTVAEIITKVDTTEKAIALTFQGLSDSETNKQVLDLITKYNRKVDFFIPGILATEDSNFVKELYARGHRIGSNTLLQSKNMQEYSQEELIDDFVRANTIFQTIIKKIPTTLMCNSTIYTDNLLKAAYASGNKKVVKTTKFLNYQSFKDYDQVLNYVMNLDKGSIITIRMDGVLEADEYDKPPEPAKPAIDKQPGVTQNDKTIDESTPEEKLINMVNWLLKALEETNYSNVFVEELESYRNLDSSIKYAGLKSKDNKEATKVYPRYKTNKVLILTPPKPVSNILVEGYSREEELEELRKNNNGKKAMEHRTIYTTEKALSYTFYGIENV
;
A
#
# COMPACT_ATOMS: atom_id res chain seq x y z
N MET A 1 13.64 83.62 3.96
CA MET A 1 13.48 82.58 5.02
C MET A 1 12.44 81.50 4.69
N VAL A 2 12.22 81.13 3.41
CA VAL A 2 11.24 80.08 3.03
C VAL A 2 11.91 78.82 2.45
N ASN A 3 13.19 78.90 2.05
CA ASN A 3 13.86 77.81 1.32
C ASN A 3 14.56 76.76 2.21
N THR A 4 14.80 77.06 3.48
CA THR A 4 15.46 76.14 4.43
C THR A 4 14.51 75.10 5.03
N ASN A 5 13.21 75.38 5.11
CA ASN A 5 12.22 74.41 5.62
C ASN A 5 11.82 73.36 4.58
N LYS A 6 11.79 73.70 3.28
CA LYS A 6 11.52 72.72 2.21
C LYS A 6 12.60 71.65 2.12
N ASN A 7 13.88 72.03 2.21
CA ASN A 7 14.98 71.07 2.16
C ASN A 7 15.01 70.14 3.38
N LYS A 8 14.62 70.61 4.57
CA LYS A 8 14.50 69.77 5.77
C LYS A 8 13.35 68.76 5.66
N ILE A 9 12.22 69.15 5.08
CA ILE A 9 11.08 68.25 4.85
C ILE A 9 11.43 67.17 3.82
N ILE A 10 12.12 67.53 2.74
CA ILE A 10 12.54 66.57 1.70
C ILE A 10 13.55 65.56 2.29
N ILE A 11 14.50 66.01 3.12
CA ILE A 11 15.46 65.11 3.77
C ILE A 11 14.77 64.15 4.76
N SER A 12 13.78 64.62 5.53
CA SER A 12 12.99 63.74 6.41
C SER A 12 12.18 62.68 5.66
N ILE A 13 11.63 63.01 4.49
CA ILE A 13 10.87 62.05 3.67
C ILE A 13 11.81 60.98 3.08
N ILE A 14 13.02 61.38 2.63
CA ILE A 14 14.02 60.44 2.11
C ILE A 14 14.52 59.49 3.22
N ILE A 15 14.71 60.00 4.45
CA ILE A 15 15.09 59.16 5.61
C ILE A 15 13.96 58.17 5.97
N LEU A 16 12.70 58.58 5.92
CA LEU A 16 11.55 57.69 6.17
C LEU A 16 11.41 56.59 5.10
N ILE A 17 11.68 56.91 3.83
CA ILE A 17 11.67 55.92 2.74
C ILE A 17 12.84 54.95 2.86
N LEU A 18 14.03 55.41 3.27
CA LEU A 18 15.18 54.56 3.53
C LEU A 18 14.96 53.65 4.75
N ILE A 19 14.32 54.13 5.82
CA ILE A 19 13.94 53.29 6.98
C ILE A 19 12.88 52.26 6.58
N GLY A 20 11.90 52.65 5.74
CA GLY A 20 10.89 51.73 5.21
C GLY A 20 11.48 50.63 4.31
N LEU A 21 12.51 50.97 3.52
CA LEU A 21 13.23 49.98 2.70
C LEU A 21 14.12 49.07 3.55
N VAL A 22 14.75 49.56 4.62
CA VAL A 22 15.53 48.71 5.55
C VAL A 22 14.60 47.78 6.35
N ILE A 23 13.43 48.24 6.80
CA ILE A 23 12.43 47.39 7.47
C ILE A 23 11.81 46.37 6.49
N GLY A 24 11.58 46.76 5.23
CA GLY A 24 11.10 45.86 4.18
C GLY A 24 12.12 44.83 3.68
N PHE A 25 13.42 45.10 3.83
CA PHE A 25 14.50 44.19 3.42
C PHE A 25 15.08 43.35 4.58
N PHE A 26 14.88 43.75 5.85
CA PHE A 26 15.36 43.01 7.03
C PHE A 26 14.29 42.20 7.78
N ILE A 27 13.05 42.14 7.28
CA ILE A 27 12.08 41.13 7.72
C ILE A 27 11.91 40.09 6.61
N PRO A 28 12.94 39.26 6.39
CA PRO A 28 12.68 37.83 6.26
C PRO A 28 13.66 36.99 7.10
N PHE A 29 13.91 37.37 8.36
CA PHE A 29 14.73 36.55 9.28
C PHE A 29 14.34 36.63 10.77
N ILE A 30 13.07 36.88 11.08
CA ILE A 30 12.53 36.76 12.44
C ILE A 30 11.29 35.88 12.38
N GLY A 31 11.45 34.63 12.83
CA GLY A 31 10.38 33.73 13.27
C GLY A 31 9.26 33.50 12.26
N TRP A 32 9.52 32.65 11.27
CA TRP A 32 8.45 31.96 10.56
C TRP A 32 7.90 30.87 11.50
N ASP A 33 7.15 31.27 12.52
CA ASP A 33 6.07 30.43 13.03
C ASP A 33 5.04 30.46 11.91
N GLY A 34 5.15 29.51 10.97
CA GLY A 34 4.08 29.27 10.02
C GLY A 34 2.82 29.09 10.84
N ASP A 35 1.77 29.84 10.49
CA ASP A 35 0.43 29.65 11.03
C ASP A 35 0.15 28.15 11.01
N VAL A 36 0.25 27.56 12.20
CA VAL A 36 -0.29 26.24 12.49
C VAL A 36 -1.74 26.43 12.12
N ILE A 37 -2.18 25.78 11.03
CA ILE A 37 -3.61 25.59 10.75
C ILE A 37 -4.23 25.32 12.10
N SER A 38 -5.07 26.24 12.57
CA SER A 38 -5.69 26.12 13.88
C SER A 38 -6.48 24.81 13.85
N LEU A 39 -5.85 23.74 14.33
CA LEU A 39 -6.47 22.46 14.51
C LEU A 39 -7.58 22.76 15.49
N ASN A 40 -8.79 22.73 14.96
CA ASN A 40 -10.01 22.65 15.75
C ASN A 40 -9.70 21.72 16.93
N GLU A 41 -9.78 22.22 18.17
CA GLU A 41 -9.34 21.52 19.40
C GLU A 41 -10.09 20.21 19.67
N ASN A 42 -10.92 19.76 18.73
CA ASN A 42 -11.68 18.52 18.73
C ASN A 42 -11.35 17.63 17.51
N ASN A 43 -10.08 17.46 17.12
CA ASN A 43 -9.73 16.38 16.20
C ASN A 43 -9.84 15.03 16.93
N GLN A 44 -10.96 14.32 16.72
CA GLN A 44 -11.23 13.00 17.32
C GLN A 44 -10.19 11.92 16.97
N TYR A 45 -9.28 12.22 16.03
CA TYR A 45 -8.19 11.35 15.59
C TYR A 45 -6.80 11.93 15.92
N ASP A 46 -6.70 12.92 16.82
CA ASP A 46 -5.40 13.36 17.32
C ASP A 46 -4.67 12.18 17.99
N ALA A 47 -3.49 11.88 17.47
CA ALA A 47 -2.63 10.78 17.89
C ALA A 47 -1.31 11.29 18.52
N THR A 48 -1.17 12.60 18.74
CA THR A 48 0.11 13.22 19.16
C THR A 48 0.63 12.63 20.46
N LYS A 49 -0.26 12.35 21.42
CA LYS A 49 0.11 11.78 22.72
C LYS A 49 0.53 10.31 22.59
N GLU A 50 -0.21 9.56 21.79
CA GLU A 50 0.00 8.14 21.53
C GLU A 50 1.31 7.92 20.76
N ILE A 51 1.61 8.77 19.77
CA ILE A 51 2.88 8.76 19.02
C ILE A 51 4.06 9.01 19.97
N LYS A 52 3.99 10.03 20.82
CA LYS A 52 5.03 10.31 21.83
C LYS A 52 5.22 9.12 22.78
N LEU A 53 4.14 8.44 23.17
CA LEU A 53 4.21 7.26 24.02
C LEU A 53 4.89 6.09 23.29
N ALA A 54 4.50 5.80 22.04
CA ALA A 54 5.08 4.74 21.23
C ALA A 54 6.59 4.96 20.98
N LEU A 55 7.00 6.19 20.64
CA LEU A 55 8.41 6.55 20.50
C LEU A 55 9.19 6.30 21.80
N ASN A 56 8.63 6.70 22.94
CA ASN A 56 9.27 6.44 24.24
C ASN A 56 9.38 4.94 24.55
N ASN A 57 8.42 4.12 24.11
CA ASN A 57 8.44 2.68 24.32
C ASN A 57 9.47 1.99 23.41
N LEU A 58 9.62 2.47 22.17
CA LEU A 58 10.59 1.96 21.19
C LEU A 58 12.02 1.95 21.76
N PHE A 59 12.40 2.98 22.52
CA PHE A 59 13.74 3.08 23.11
C PHE A 59 13.91 2.32 24.42
N LYS A 60 12.82 1.88 25.06
CA LYS A 60 12.84 1.22 26.39
C LYS A 60 12.83 -0.29 26.31
N GLU A 61 12.12 -0.84 25.33
CA GLU A 61 11.90 -2.28 25.20
C GLU A 61 12.45 -2.77 23.85
N ASP A 62 13.26 -3.83 23.89
CA ASP A 62 13.79 -4.47 22.67
C ASP A 62 12.81 -5.50 22.08
N THR A 63 11.52 -5.33 22.35
CA THR A 63 10.49 -6.28 21.94
C THR A 63 10.08 -6.04 20.49
N VAL A 64 9.95 -7.12 19.72
CA VAL A 64 9.51 -7.13 18.33
C VAL A 64 8.12 -7.74 18.20
N ALA A 65 7.34 -7.27 17.23
CA ALA A 65 6.08 -7.88 16.87
C ALA A 65 6.30 -9.30 16.32
N GLU A 66 5.42 -10.24 16.70
CA GLU A 66 5.46 -11.61 16.20
C GLU A 66 4.98 -11.67 14.74
N ILE A 67 5.68 -12.41 13.88
CA ILE A 67 5.22 -12.64 12.52
C ILE A 67 4.31 -13.87 12.48
N ILE A 68 3.03 -13.67 12.18
CA ILE A 68 2.09 -14.75 11.86
C ILE A 68 2.28 -15.13 10.39
N THR A 69 2.51 -16.42 10.14
CA THR A 69 2.64 -17.00 8.80
C THR A 69 1.81 -18.28 8.71
N LYS A 70 1.80 -18.94 7.55
CA LYS A 70 1.18 -20.26 7.43
C LYS A 70 1.73 -21.26 8.43
N VAL A 71 0.91 -22.24 8.78
CA VAL A 71 1.28 -23.34 9.67
C VAL A 71 1.20 -24.67 8.94
N ASP A 72 2.08 -25.60 9.29
CA ASP A 72 1.97 -26.97 8.81
C ASP A 72 0.93 -27.71 9.66
N THR A 73 -0.21 -28.02 9.06
CA THR A 73 -1.30 -28.75 9.72
C THR A 73 -1.88 -29.85 8.83
N THR A 74 -2.38 -30.91 9.45
CA THR A 74 -3.16 -31.93 8.75
C THR A 74 -4.65 -31.60 8.67
N GLU A 75 -5.11 -30.66 9.50
CA GLU A 75 -6.49 -30.20 9.56
C GLU A 75 -6.82 -29.32 8.36
N LYS A 76 -8.04 -29.44 7.81
CA LYS A 76 -8.50 -28.56 6.73
C LYS A 76 -8.91 -27.20 7.31
N ALA A 77 -7.95 -26.47 7.85
CA ALA A 77 -8.15 -25.13 8.39
C ALA A 77 -7.34 -24.11 7.59
N ILE A 78 -7.91 -22.93 7.33
CA ILE A 78 -7.21 -21.78 6.76
C ILE A 78 -7.64 -20.51 7.48
N ALA A 79 -6.83 -19.45 7.35
CA ALA A 79 -7.25 -18.10 7.68
C ALA A 79 -7.57 -17.33 6.40
N LEU A 80 -8.86 -17.06 6.16
CA LEU A 80 -9.34 -16.20 5.10
C LEU A 80 -9.39 -14.75 5.59
N THR A 81 -8.67 -13.87 4.90
CA THR A 81 -8.57 -12.46 5.25
C THR A 81 -8.93 -11.57 4.07
N PHE A 82 -9.43 -10.37 4.34
CA PHE A 82 -9.76 -9.37 3.34
C PHE A 82 -8.89 -8.14 3.57
N GLN A 83 -8.29 -7.61 2.51
CA GLN A 83 -7.38 -6.46 2.59
C GLN A 83 -7.94 -5.29 1.80
N GLY A 84 -8.00 -4.13 2.44
CA GLY A 84 -8.60 -2.93 1.86
C GLY A 84 -10.12 -2.90 2.02
N LEU A 85 -10.75 -1.96 1.31
CA LEU A 85 -12.19 -1.84 1.11
C LEU A 85 -12.46 -1.57 -0.37
N SER A 86 -13.65 -1.93 -0.82
CA SER A 86 -14.20 -1.56 -2.12
C SER A 86 -15.19 -0.39 -1.95
N ASP A 87 -16.09 -0.19 -2.91
CA ASP A 87 -17.25 0.68 -2.70
C ASP A 87 -18.22 0.07 -1.66
N SER A 88 -19.08 0.92 -1.09
CA SER A 88 -19.95 0.55 0.03
C SER A 88 -20.95 -0.57 -0.30
N GLU A 89 -21.46 -0.62 -1.54
CA GLU A 89 -22.39 -1.67 -1.95
C GLU A 89 -21.65 -3.01 -2.09
N THR A 90 -20.48 -3.01 -2.73
CA THR A 90 -19.63 -4.20 -2.85
C THR A 90 -19.18 -4.73 -1.49
N ASN A 91 -18.74 -3.84 -0.58
CA ASN A 91 -18.36 -4.20 0.78
C ASN A 91 -19.50 -4.92 1.52
N LYS A 92 -20.71 -4.37 1.42
CA LYS A 92 -21.91 -4.95 2.04
C LYS A 92 -22.26 -6.31 1.44
N GLN A 93 -22.24 -6.45 0.13
CA GLN A 93 -22.52 -7.74 -0.53
C GLN A 93 -21.50 -8.82 -0.15
N VAL A 94 -20.22 -8.46 -0.07
CA VAL A 94 -19.17 -9.37 0.42
C VAL A 94 -19.44 -9.78 1.87
N LEU A 95 -19.81 -8.85 2.75
CA LEU A 95 -20.17 -9.15 4.14
C LEU A 95 -21.40 -10.06 4.24
N ASP A 96 -22.41 -9.85 3.39
CA ASP A 96 -23.61 -10.69 3.35
C ASP A 96 -23.29 -12.10 2.84
N LEU A 97 -22.37 -12.25 1.88
CA LEU A 97 -21.85 -13.56 1.47
C LEU A 97 -21.11 -14.27 2.62
N ILE A 98 -20.20 -13.58 3.31
CA ILE A 98 -19.48 -14.14 4.47
C ILE A 98 -20.48 -14.61 5.54
N THR A 99 -21.52 -13.81 5.79
CA THR A 99 -22.60 -14.13 6.73
C THR A 99 -23.40 -15.35 6.28
N LYS A 100 -23.78 -15.41 4.99
CA LYS A 100 -24.52 -16.52 4.39
C LYS A 100 -23.81 -17.87 4.57
N TYR A 101 -22.48 -17.90 4.40
CA TYR A 101 -21.66 -19.09 4.59
C TYR A 101 -21.20 -19.29 6.05
N ASN A 102 -21.73 -18.49 6.99
CA ASN A 102 -21.43 -18.53 8.42
C ASN A 102 -19.92 -18.56 8.74
N ARG A 103 -19.13 -17.74 8.05
CA ARG A 103 -17.68 -17.64 8.25
C ARG A 103 -17.32 -16.43 9.11
N LYS A 104 -16.36 -16.59 10.01
CA LYS A 104 -15.71 -15.47 10.72
C LYS A 104 -14.34 -15.25 10.10
N VAL A 105 -14.00 -14.01 9.78
CA VAL A 105 -12.82 -13.65 8.95
C VAL A 105 -12.12 -12.45 9.58
N ASP A 106 -10.87 -12.21 9.16
CA ASP A 106 -10.11 -11.01 9.50
C ASP A 106 -10.16 -10.00 8.34
N PHE A 107 -10.43 -8.73 8.64
CA PHE A 107 -10.31 -7.61 7.70
C PHE A 107 -9.11 -6.75 8.08
N PHE A 108 -8.20 -6.51 7.13
CA PHE A 108 -7.06 -5.61 7.25
C PHE A 108 -7.37 -4.33 6.48
N ILE A 109 -7.72 -3.26 7.21
CA ILE A 109 -8.30 -2.05 6.63
C ILE A 109 -7.30 -0.89 6.78
N PRO A 110 -7.02 -0.10 5.73
CA PRO A 110 -6.26 1.13 5.86
C PRO A 110 -7.00 2.13 6.77
N GLY A 111 -6.27 2.83 7.63
CA GLY A 111 -6.86 3.79 8.57
C GLY A 111 -7.75 4.83 7.86
N ILE A 112 -7.31 5.37 6.72
CA ILE A 112 -8.10 6.37 5.98
C ILE A 112 -9.43 5.79 5.48
N LEU A 113 -9.43 4.59 4.89
CA LEU A 113 -10.64 3.94 4.38
C LEU A 113 -11.60 3.58 5.53
N ALA A 114 -11.07 3.25 6.71
CA ALA A 114 -11.90 3.04 7.90
C ALA A 114 -12.62 4.33 8.33
N THR A 115 -12.03 5.52 8.13
CA THR A 115 -12.72 6.79 8.40
C THR A 115 -13.81 7.08 7.37
N GLU A 116 -13.58 6.72 6.10
CA GLU A 116 -14.51 6.95 5.01
C GLU A 116 -15.77 6.08 5.13
N ASP A 117 -15.62 4.80 5.50
CA ASP A 117 -16.74 3.89 5.77
C ASP A 117 -16.73 3.35 7.21
N SER A 118 -16.75 4.26 8.18
CA SER A 118 -16.78 3.89 9.61
C SER A 118 -18.01 3.08 10.01
N ASN A 119 -19.12 3.17 9.28
CA ASN A 119 -20.33 2.40 9.56
C ASN A 119 -20.12 0.93 9.21
N PHE A 120 -19.55 0.64 8.04
CA PHE A 120 -19.19 -0.72 7.66
C PHE A 120 -18.18 -1.35 8.63
N VAL A 121 -17.16 -0.60 9.06
CA VAL A 121 -16.17 -1.09 10.04
C VAL A 121 -16.83 -1.44 11.39
N LYS A 122 -17.75 -0.61 11.88
CA LYS A 122 -18.52 -0.92 13.10
C LYS A 122 -19.39 -2.15 12.92
N GLU A 123 -20.01 -2.30 11.75
CA GLU A 123 -20.84 -3.45 11.43
C GLU A 123 -20.03 -4.75 11.38
N LEU A 124 -18.86 -4.75 10.73
CA LEU A 124 -17.92 -5.87 10.72
C LEU A 124 -17.58 -6.31 12.15
N TYR A 125 -17.22 -5.36 13.00
CA TYR A 125 -16.89 -5.63 14.40
C TYR A 125 -18.08 -6.18 15.18
N ALA A 126 -19.26 -5.57 15.03
CA ALA A 126 -20.48 -5.99 15.71
C ALA A 126 -20.95 -7.40 15.28
N ARG A 127 -20.73 -7.77 14.01
CA ARG A 127 -20.97 -9.13 13.50
C ARG A 127 -19.89 -10.13 13.94
N GLY A 128 -18.89 -9.71 14.72
CA GLY A 128 -17.87 -10.59 15.31
C GLY A 128 -16.74 -10.98 14.36
N HIS A 129 -16.51 -10.20 13.30
CA HIS A 129 -15.29 -10.30 12.50
C HIS A 129 -14.13 -9.62 13.23
N ARG A 130 -12.89 -9.99 12.89
CA ARG A 130 -11.70 -9.35 13.44
C ARG A 130 -11.23 -8.25 12.50
N ILE A 131 -10.70 -7.17 13.09
CA ILE A 131 -10.19 -6.02 12.37
C ILE A 131 -8.71 -5.87 12.73
N GLY A 132 -7.88 -5.96 11.70
CA GLY A 132 -6.46 -5.64 11.69
C GLY A 132 -6.21 -4.30 10.97
N SER A 133 -5.07 -3.69 11.26
CA SER A 133 -4.62 -2.48 10.55
C SER A 133 -3.94 -2.86 9.22
N ASN A 134 -4.23 -2.15 8.14
CA ASN A 134 -3.46 -2.19 6.89
C ASN A 134 -2.73 -0.86 6.65
N THR A 135 -2.04 -0.38 7.69
CA THR A 135 -1.34 0.92 7.72
C THR A 135 -2.32 2.10 7.61
N LEU A 136 -1.84 3.34 7.62
CA LEU A 136 -2.72 4.51 7.50
C LEU A 136 -3.25 4.70 6.07
N LEU A 137 -2.35 4.67 5.08
CA LEU A 137 -2.61 5.00 3.67
C LEU A 137 -2.30 3.84 2.70
N GLN A 138 -2.14 2.61 3.20
CA GLN A 138 -1.77 1.44 2.38
C GLN A 138 -0.37 1.57 1.73
N SER A 139 0.55 2.24 2.40
CA SER A 139 1.93 2.46 1.95
C SER A 139 2.68 1.14 1.67
N LYS A 140 3.59 1.21 0.70
CA LYS A 140 4.44 0.09 0.25
C LYS A 140 5.90 0.31 0.65
N ASN A 141 6.70 -0.75 0.58
CA ASN A 141 8.15 -0.70 0.84
C ASN A 141 8.51 -0.08 2.20
N MET A 142 7.69 -0.31 3.23
CA MET A 142 7.86 0.34 4.53
C MET A 142 9.14 -0.10 5.26
N GLN A 143 9.88 -1.08 4.75
CA GLN A 143 11.25 -1.38 5.22
C GLN A 143 12.23 -0.21 5.01
N GLU A 144 11.89 0.74 4.13
CA GLU A 144 12.72 1.91 3.81
C GLU A 144 12.43 3.10 4.72
N TYR A 145 11.37 3.03 5.52
CA TYR A 145 10.92 4.12 6.37
C TYR A 145 11.73 4.13 7.68
N SER A 146 11.93 5.32 8.25
CA SER A 146 12.44 5.48 9.60
C SER A 146 11.47 4.91 10.64
N GLN A 147 11.97 4.59 11.84
CA GLN A 147 11.10 4.06 12.91
C GLN A 147 10.07 5.09 13.37
N GLU A 148 10.41 6.38 13.26
CA GLU A 148 9.52 7.50 13.53
C GLU A 148 8.37 7.57 12.52
N GLU A 149 8.66 7.46 11.21
CA GLU A 149 7.63 7.42 10.16
C GLU A 149 6.72 6.20 10.30
N LEU A 150 7.30 5.03 10.61
CA LEU A 150 6.55 3.80 10.87
C LEU A 150 5.62 3.96 12.08
N ILE A 151 6.11 4.54 13.18
CA ILE A 151 5.30 4.76 14.37
C ILE A 151 4.17 5.77 14.09
N ASP A 152 4.46 6.86 13.39
CA ASP A 152 3.46 7.86 13.03
C ASP A 152 2.31 7.22 12.22
N ASP A 153 2.63 6.44 11.18
CA ASP A 153 1.63 5.74 10.36
C ASP A 153 0.80 4.75 11.21
N PHE A 154 1.47 3.83 11.91
CA PHE A 154 0.80 2.76 12.63
C PHE A 154 -0.06 3.28 13.78
N VAL A 155 0.44 4.26 14.55
CA VAL A 155 -0.30 4.83 15.68
C VAL A 155 -1.51 5.61 15.19
N ARG A 156 -1.40 6.41 14.12
CA ARG A 156 -2.56 7.13 13.56
C ARG A 156 -3.66 6.17 13.12
N ALA A 157 -3.29 5.12 12.39
CA ALA A 157 -4.24 4.08 12.01
C ALA A 157 -4.91 3.44 13.25
N ASN A 158 -4.12 3.08 14.26
CA ASN A 158 -4.63 2.49 15.50
C ASN A 158 -5.58 3.44 16.26
N THR A 159 -5.28 4.75 16.31
CA THR A 159 -6.13 5.77 16.94
C THR A 159 -7.48 5.87 16.22
N ILE A 160 -7.49 5.81 14.89
CA ILE A 160 -8.73 5.78 14.10
C ILE A 160 -9.62 4.59 14.52
N PHE A 161 -9.06 3.38 14.56
CA PHE A 161 -9.81 2.21 14.99
C PHE A 161 -10.27 2.30 16.45
N GLN A 162 -9.43 2.80 17.35
CA GLN A 162 -9.82 3.05 18.74
C GLN A 162 -11.00 4.04 18.83
N THR A 163 -11.06 5.04 17.96
CA THR A 163 -12.19 5.98 17.92
C THR A 163 -13.46 5.32 17.36
N ILE A 164 -13.35 4.54 16.28
CA ILE A 164 -14.49 3.91 15.58
C ILE A 164 -15.09 2.73 16.35
N ILE A 165 -14.27 1.77 16.78
CA ILE A 165 -14.69 0.49 17.38
C ILE A 165 -14.29 0.32 18.85
N LYS A 166 -13.69 1.36 19.47
CA LYS A 166 -13.25 1.36 20.87
C LYS A 166 -12.20 0.29 21.18
N LYS A 167 -11.47 -0.16 20.15
CA LYS A 167 -10.41 -1.15 20.25
C LYS A 167 -9.27 -0.82 19.30
N ILE A 168 -8.04 -0.99 19.77
CA ILE A 168 -6.82 -0.94 18.96
C ILE A 168 -6.59 -2.31 18.30
N PRO A 169 -6.39 -2.39 16.98
CA PRO A 169 -6.00 -3.62 16.29
C PRO A 169 -4.66 -4.14 16.81
N THR A 170 -4.62 -5.41 17.22
CA THR A 170 -3.37 -6.07 17.64
C THR A 170 -2.57 -6.64 16.48
N THR A 171 -3.20 -6.78 15.30
CA THR A 171 -2.61 -7.29 14.08
C THR A 171 -2.39 -6.18 13.06
N LEU A 172 -1.30 -6.28 12.31
CA LEU A 172 -0.91 -5.39 11.22
C LEU A 172 -0.59 -6.22 9.96
N MET A 173 -0.97 -5.73 8.79
CA MET A 173 -0.54 -6.27 7.50
C MET A 173 -0.01 -5.10 6.66
N CYS A 174 1.26 -5.10 6.27
CA CYS A 174 1.80 -4.08 5.37
C CYS A 174 1.73 -4.55 3.91
N ASN A 175 1.76 -3.60 2.97
CA ASN A 175 1.67 -3.87 1.53
C ASN A 175 3.08 -3.98 0.94
N SER A 176 3.36 -5.02 0.16
CA SER A 176 4.64 -5.24 -0.54
C SER A 176 5.86 -4.79 0.29
N THR A 177 5.95 -5.30 1.51
CA THR A 177 6.89 -4.82 2.53
C THR A 177 7.66 -5.99 3.11
N ILE A 178 8.97 -5.80 3.28
CA ILE A 178 9.83 -6.76 3.97
C ILE A 178 9.81 -6.41 5.47
N TYR A 179 9.42 -7.36 6.32
CA TYR A 179 9.41 -7.16 7.76
C TYR A 179 10.83 -7.24 8.34
N THR A 180 11.46 -6.08 8.53
CA THR A 180 12.76 -5.93 9.20
C THR A 180 12.57 -5.81 10.71
N ASP A 181 13.62 -6.05 11.50
CA ASP A 181 13.58 -5.91 12.96
C ASP A 181 13.14 -4.50 13.37
N ASN A 182 13.63 -3.46 12.69
CA ASN A 182 13.26 -2.08 12.97
C ASN A 182 11.76 -1.84 12.78
N LEU A 183 11.17 -2.42 11.73
CA LEU A 183 9.74 -2.35 11.46
C LEU A 183 8.94 -3.12 12.50
N LEU A 184 9.37 -4.31 12.89
CA LEU A 184 8.69 -5.11 13.90
C LEU A 184 8.73 -4.45 15.29
N LYS A 185 9.83 -3.77 15.63
CA LYS A 185 9.93 -2.95 16.86
C LYS A 185 8.96 -1.78 16.81
N ALA A 186 8.92 -1.05 15.68
CA ALA A 186 7.98 0.05 15.49
C ALA A 186 6.53 -0.41 15.59
N ALA A 187 6.17 -1.53 14.93
CA ALA A 187 4.84 -2.13 15.02
C ALA A 187 4.45 -2.48 16.46
N TYR A 188 5.35 -3.15 17.20
CA TYR A 188 5.11 -3.50 18.59
C TYR A 188 4.93 -2.27 19.49
N ALA A 189 5.81 -1.27 19.34
CA ALA A 189 5.76 -0.01 20.08
C ALA A 189 4.46 0.77 19.82
N SER A 190 3.91 0.68 18.60
CA SER A 190 2.64 1.27 18.20
C SER A 190 1.40 0.50 18.69
N GLY A 191 1.58 -0.67 19.31
CA GLY A 191 0.50 -1.52 19.84
C GLY A 191 0.09 -2.69 18.92
N ASN A 192 0.66 -2.77 17.71
CA ASN A 192 0.45 -3.90 16.79
C ASN A 192 1.41 -5.03 17.16
N LYS A 193 0.98 -5.89 18.09
CA LYS A 193 1.78 -6.98 18.65
C LYS A 193 2.15 -8.07 17.65
N LYS A 194 1.38 -8.19 16.57
CA LYS A 194 1.59 -9.22 15.55
C LYS A 194 1.50 -8.62 14.16
N VAL A 195 2.35 -9.09 13.26
CA VAL A 195 2.33 -8.73 11.85
C VAL A 195 2.02 -9.97 11.02
N VAL A 196 1.08 -9.87 10.09
CA VAL A 196 0.60 -10.99 9.29
C VAL A 196 1.32 -11.02 7.94
N LYS A 197 1.82 -12.19 7.57
CA LYS A 197 2.37 -12.48 6.25
C LYS A 197 1.46 -13.44 5.49
N THR A 198 0.83 -12.90 4.46
CA THR A 198 -0.05 -13.64 3.54
C THR A 198 0.70 -14.81 2.87
N THR A 199 0.00 -15.94 2.71
CA THR A 199 0.50 -17.08 1.92
C THR A 199 0.19 -16.91 0.44
N LYS A 200 -1.04 -16.51 0.15
CA LYS A 200 -1.53 -16.32 -1.21
C LYS A 200 -2.50 -15.15 -1.28
N PHE A 201 -2.27 -14.26 -2.25
CA PHE A 201 -3.21 -13.21 -2.59
C PHE A 201 -4.15 -13.65 -3.71
N LEU A 202 -5.40 -13.19 -3.60
CA LEU A 202 -6.45 -13.32 -4.60
C LEU A 202 -7.09 -11.94 -4.83
N ASN A 203 -7.65 -11.74 -6.02
CA ASN A 203 -8.40 -10.55 -6.41
C ASN A 203 -9.50 -10.93 -7.41
N TYR A 204 -10.22 -9.94 -7.91
CA TYR A 204 -11.31 -10.12 -8.88
C TYR A 204 -10.89 -10.82 -10.20
N GLN A 205 -9.59 -10.91 -10.51
CA GLN A 205 -9.06 -11.54 -11.72
C GLN A 205 -8.55 -12.96 -11.50
N SER A 206 -8.55 -13.45 -10.25
CA SER A 206 -7.88 -14.70 -9.88
C SER A 206 -8.50 -15.94 -10.53
N PHE A 207 -9.81 -15.91 -10.80
CA PHE A 207 -10.54 -17.04 -11.36
C PHE A 207 -11.58 -16.58 -12.39
N LYS A 208 -11.78 -17.40 -13.43
CA LYS A 208 -12.77 -17.12 -14.48
C LYS A 208 -14.13 -17.77 -14.23
N ASP A 209 -14.13 -18.85 -13.46
CA ASP A 209 -15.28 -19.71 -13.24
C ASP A 209 -15.14 -20.48 -11.91
N TYR A 210 -16.22 -21.13 -11.49
CA TYR A 210 -16.26 -21.92 -10.28
C TYR A 210 -15.33 -23.13 -10.29
N ASP A 211 -15.14 -23.77 -11.45
CA ASP A 211 -14.32 -24.98 -11.56
C ASP A 211 -12.84 -24.69 -11.26
N GLN A 212 -12.34 -23.53 -11.69
CA GLN A 212 -11.00 -23.06 -11.33
C GLN A 212 -10.87 -22.83 -9.82
N VAL A 213 -11.88 -22.24 -9.19
CA VAL A 213 -11.90 -22.02 -7.74
C VAL A 213 -11.93 -23.34 -6.97
N LEU A 214 -12.79 -24.28 -7.38
CA LEU A 214 -12.89 -25.59 -6.75
C LEU A 214 -11.57 -26.35 -6.86
N ASN A 215 -10.94 -26.35 -8.04
CA ASN A 215 -9.62 -26.96 -8.24
C ASN A 215 -8.54 -26.29 -7.38
N TYR A 216 -8.56 -24.96 -7.25
CA TYR A 216 -7.67 -24.24 -6.35
C TYR A 216 -7.86 -24.69 -4.89
N VAL A 217 -9.09 -24.74 -4.39
CA VAL A 217 -9.39 -25.14 -3.01
C VAL A 217 -9.03 -26.62 -2.75
N MET A 218 -9.24 -27.52 -3.71
CA MET A 218 -8.85 -28.93 -3.58
C MET A 218 -7.33 -29.12 -3.42
N ASN A 219 -6.53 -28.24 -4.00
CA ASN A 219 -5.07 -28.25 -3.92
C ASN A 219 -4.51 -27.22 -2.93
N LEU A 220 -5.38 -26.62 -2.11
CA LEU A 220 -4.99 -25.58 -1.17
C LEU A 220 -4.09 -26.14 -0.07
N ASP A 221 -2.97 -25.49 0.17
CA ASP A 221 -2.11 -25.78 1.32
C ASP A 221 -2.92 -25.53 2.60
N LYS A 222 -3.10 -26.57 3.41
CA LYS A 222 -3.73 -26.45 4.73
C LYS A 222 -2.89 -25.53 5.63
N GLY A 223 -3.56 -24.81 6.51
CA GLY A 223 -2.93 -23.83 7.40
C GLY A 223 -2.45 -22.56 6.68
N SER A 224 -2.90 -22.33 5.44
CA SER A 224 -2.57 -21.11 4.69
C SER A 224 -3.35 -19.89 5.16
N ILE A 225 -2.74 -18.72 4.96
CA ILE A 225 -3.37 -17.41 5.09
C ILE A 225 -3.68 -16.90 3.69
N ILE A 226 -4.96 -16.85 3.34
CA ILE A 226 -5.44 -16.45 2.02
C ILE A 226 -6.03 -15.05 2.12
N THR A 227 -5.43 -14.10 1.40
CA THR A 227 -5.85 -12.70 1.44
C THR A 227 -6.55 -12.32 0.15
N ILE A 228 -7.77 -11.83 0.26
CA ILE A 228 -8.52 -11.26 -0.85
C ILE A 228 -8.33 -9.75 -0.86
N ARG A 229 -7.77 -9.21 -1.94
CA ARG A 229 -7.76 -7.77 -2.24
C ARG A 229 -9.19 -7.33 -2.55
N MET A 230 -9.70 -6.37 -1.78
CA MET A 230 -11.05 -5.81 -1.96
C MET A 230 -11.13 -4.84 -3.14
N ASP A 231 -9.98 -4.37 -3.63
CA ASP A 231 -9.86 -3.43 -4.73
C ASP A 231 -8.58 -3.70 -5.53
N GLY A 232 -8.53 -3.14 -6.75
CA GLY A 232 -7.33 -3.14 -7.57
C GLY A 232 -6.82 -4.50 -8.05
N VAL A 233 -5.63 -4.46 -8.65
CA VAL A 233 -4.90 -5.65 -9.12
C VAL A 233 -3.83 -6.05 -8.13
N LEU A 234 -3.36 -7.29 -8.19
CA LEU A 234 -2.25 -7.73 -7.35
C LEU A 234 -0.95 -7.03 -7.77
N GLU A 235 -0.08 -6.81 -6.79
CA GLU A 235 1.27 -6.32 -7.01
C GLU A 235 2.19 -7.42 -7.56
N ALA A 236 3.33 -7.03 -8.16
CA ALA A 236 4.23 -7.98 -8.82
C ALA A 236 4.75 -9.08 -7.87
N ASP A 237 4.94 -8.76 -6.60
CA ASP A 237 5.40 -9.70 -5.56
C ASP A 237 4.29 -10.56 -4.96
N GLU A 238 3.03 -10.29 -5.30
CA GLU A 238 1.84 -11.00 -4.81
C GLU A 238 1.37 -12.11 -5.76
N TYR A 239 1.79 -12.06 -7.03
CA TYR A 239 1.59 -13.16 -7.97
C TYR A 239 2.50 -14.35 -7.65
N ASP A 240 2.03 -15.56 -7.97
CA ASP A 240 2.93 -16.71 -7.93
C ASP A 240 4.05 -16.51 -8.95
N LYS A 241 5.27 -16.83 -8.54
CA LYS A 241 6.38 -16.91 -9.49
C LYS A 241 6.03 -17.97 -10.54
N PRO A 242 6.10 -17.65 -11.85
CA PRO A 242 5.85 -18.65 -12.87
C PRO A 242 6.83 -19.82 -12.67
N PRO A 243 6.40 -21.07 -12.87
CA PRO A 243 7.30 -22.20 -12.84
C PRO A 243 8.46 -21.93 -13.81
N GLU A 244 9.70 -22.18 -13.38
CA GLU A 244 10.86 -22.05 -14.27
C GLU A 244 10.59 -22.82 -15.56
N PRO A 245 10.90 -22.26 -16.74
CA PRO A 245 10.45 -22.82 -18.01
C PRO A 245 11.01 -24.22 -18.20
N ALA A 246 10.20 -25.22 -17.89
CA ALA A 246 10.48 -26.61 -18.18
C ALA A 246 10.33 -26.84 -19.68
N LYS A 247 11.46 -26.73 -20.40
CA LYS A 247 11.66 -27.00 -21.84
C LYS A 247 10.86 -26.08 -22.79
N PRO A 248 11.42 -25.70 -23.95
CA PRO A 248 10.69 -24.89 -24.94
C PRO A 248 9.39 -25.59 -25.33
N ALA A 249 8.29 -24.85 -25.36
CA ALA A 249 7.05 -25.32 -25.96
C ALA A 249 7.35 -25.71 -27.42
N ILE A 250 7.04 -26.96 -27.78
CA ILE A 250 7.07 -27.40 -29.18
C ILE A 250 5.99 -26.63 -29.91
N ASP A 251 6.36 -25.94 -30.99
CA ASP A 251 5.46 -25.17 -31.85
C ASP A 251 4.25 -26.01 -32.25
N LYS A 252 3.10 -25.76 -31.61
CA LYS A 252 1.81 -26.21 -32.12
C LYS A 252 1.34 -25.16 -33.11
N GLN A 253 1.15 -25.58 -34.36
CA GLN A 253 0.61 -24.72 -35.41
C GLN A 253 -0.80 -24.22 -35.04
N PRO A 254 -1.17 -22.99 -35.46
CA PRO A 254 -2.42 -22.37 -35.07
C PRO A 254 -3.62 -23.02 -35.78
N GLY A 255 -4.33 -23.89 -35.09
CA GLY A 255 -5.73 -24.21 -35.40
C GLY A 255 -6.63 -23.17 -34.75
N VAL A 256 -6.93 -22.08 -35.44
CA VAL A 256 -7.90 -21.09 -34.95
C VAL A 256 -9.31 -21.64 -35.16
N THR A 257 -9.90 -22.21 -34.10
CA THR A 257 -11.35 -22.22 -33.98
C THR A 257 -11.72 -20.92 -33.28
N GLN A 258 -12.37 -20.00 -34.01
CA GLN A 258 -12.98 -18.82 -33.41
C GLN A 258 -14.16 -19.29 -32.55
N ASN A 259 -13.90 -19.57 -31.28
CA ASN A 259 -14.96 -19.57 -30.30
C ASN A 259 -15.33 -18.11 -30.06
N ASP A 260 -16.57 -17.75 -30.42
CA ASP A 260 -17.20 -16.48 -30.08
C ASP A 260 -17.03 -16.23 -28.58
N LYS A 261 -16.04 -15.41 -28.22
CA LYS A 261 -15.89 -14.91 -26.87
C LYS A 261 -16.96 -13.87 -26.68
N THR A 262 -18.06 -14.24 -26.03
CA THR A 262 -18.88 -13.28 -25.30
C THR A 262 -17.95 -12.45 -24.44
N ILE A 263 -17.85 -11.15 -24.71
CA ILE A 263 -17.07 -10.23 -23.89
C ILE A 263 -17.76 -10.24 -22.53
N ASP A 264 -17.06 -10.67 -21.49
CA ASP A 264 -17.54 -10.61 -20.11
C ASP A 264 -17.52 -9.15 -19.67
N GLU A 265 -18.67 -8.49 -19.83
CA GLU A 265 -18.92 -7.07 -19.53
C GLU A 265 -18.99 -6.78 -18.02
N SER A 266 -18.85 -7.78 -17.15
CA SER A 266 -18.98 -7.59 -15.71
C SER A 266 -17.90 -6.66 -15.16
N THR A 267 -18.27 -5.81 -14.20
CA THR A 267 -17.34 -4.87 -13.56
C THR A 267 -16.34 -5.59 -12.64
N PRO A 268 -15.20 -4.97 -12.27
CA PRO A 268 -14.29 -5.54 -11.26
C PRO A 268 -14.99 -5.92 -9.95
N GLU A 269 -15.95 -5.11 -9.52
CA GLU A 269 -16.74 -5.30 -8.30
C GLU A 269 -17.64 -6.53 -8.40
N GLU A 270 -18.38 -6.68 -9.51
CA GLU A 270 -19.21 -7.86 -9.77
C GLU A 270 -18.36 -9.14 -9.84
N LYS A 271 -17.17 -9.05 -10.45
CA LYS A 271 -16.21 -10.16 -10.50
C LYS A 271 -15.68 -10.51 -9.12
N LEU A 272 -15.40 -9.52 -8.28
CA LEU A 272 -14.98 -9.74 -6.90
C LEU A 272 -16.07 -10.47 -6.10
N ILE A 273 -17.32 -9.99 -6.17
CA ILE A 273 -18.46 -10.60 -5.48
C ILE A 273 -18.65 -12.05 -5.92
N ASN A 274 -18.60 -12.31 -7.24
CA ASN A 274 -18.70 -13.66 -7.78
C ASN A 274 -17.56 -14.56 -7.32
N MET A 275 -16.32 -14.05 -7.37
CA MET A 275 -15.13 -14.78 -6.93
C MET A 275 -15.20 -15.14 -5.44
N VAL A 276 -15.58 -14.19 -4.59
CA VAL A 276 -15.77 -14.42 -3.15
C VAL A 276 -16.86 -15.47 -2.90
N ASN A 277 -18.00 -15.35 -3.59
CA ASN A 277 -19.09 -16.35 -3.47
C ASN A 277 -18.63 -17.75 -3.88
N TRP A 278 -17.92 -17.87 -5.02
CA TRP A 278 -17.37 -19.14 -5.48
C TRP A 278 -16.35 -19.71 -4.49
N LEU A 279 -15.47 -18.88 -3.93
CA LEU A 279 -14.47 -19.34 -2.98
C LEU A 279 -15.11 -19.85 -1.69
N LEU A 280 -16.04 -19.08 -1.11
CA LEU A 280 -16.75 -19.50 0.11
C LEU A 280 -17.54 -20.79 -0.10
N LYS A 281 -18.21 -20.92 -1.26
CA LYS A 281 -18.90 -22.14 -1.66
C LYS A 281 -17.95 -23.33 -1.77
N ALA A 282 -16.83 -23.17 -2.47
CA ALA A 282 -15.84 -24.24 -2.64
C ALA A 282 -15.20 -24.65 -1.30
N LEU A 283 -14.93 -23.70 -0.41
CA LEU A 283 -14.43 -23.98 0.94
C LEU A 283 -15.45 -24.77 1.79
N GLU A 284 -16.74 -24.48 1.65
CA GLU A 284 -17.81 -25.26 2.28
C GLU A 284 -17.90 -26.68 1.70
N GLU A 285 -17.99 -26.83 0.38
CA GLU A 285 -18.12 -28.14 -0.29
C GLU A 285 -16.91 -29.06 -0.04
N THR A 286 -15.72 -28.50 0.13
CA THR A 286 -14.49 -29.24 0.41
C THR A 286 -14.19 -29.42 1.90
N ASN A 287 -15.09 -28.95 2.78
CA ASN A 287 -15.00 -29.02 4.24
C ASN A 287 -13.76 -28.34 4.83
N TYR A 288 -13.36 -27.18 4.30
CA TYR A 288 -12.40 -26.31 4.95
C TYR A 288 -13.07 -25.48 6.05
N SER A 289 -12.44 -25.45 7.21
CA SER A 289 -12.77 -24.56 8.32
C SER A 289 -12.02 -23.25 8.17
N ASN A 290 -12.70 -22.14 8.48
CA ASN A 290 -12.06 -20.83 8.54
C ASN A 290 -11.78 -20.46 9.99
N VAL A 291 -10.55 -20.05 10.26
CA VAL A 291 -10.09 -19.64 11.59
C VAL A 291 -9.54 -18.24 11.52
N PHE A 292 -9.48 -17.55 12.65
CA PHE A 292 -8.82 -16.24 12.69
C PHE A 292 -7.30 -16.40 12.56
N VAL A 293 -6.63 -15.40 12.00
CA VAL A 293 -5.16 -15.44 11.80
C VAL A 293 -4.39 -15.72 13.09
N GLU A 294 -4.82 -15.16 14.22
CA GLU A 294 -4.12 -15.36 15.51
C GLU A 294 -4.37 -16.74 16.14
N GLU A 295 -5.37 -17.48 15.65
CA GLU A 295 -5.69 -18.83 16.14
C GLU A 295 -4.97 -19.91 15.34
N LEU A 296 -4.43 -19.55 14.17
CA LEU A 296 -3.83 -20.48 13.22
C LEU A 296 -2.68 -21.29 13.85
N GLU A 297 -1.89 -20.69 14.74
CA GLU A 297 -0.78 -21.36 15.42
C GLU A 297 -1.24 -22.58 16.26
N SER A 298 -2.47 -22.56 16.78
CA SER A 298 -3.03 -23.69 17.54
C SER A 298 -3.28 -24.94 16.70
N TYR A 299 -3.31 -24.81 15.37
CA TYR A 299 -3.49 -25.91 14.43
C TYR A 299 -2.17 -26.55 14.01
N ARG A 300 -1.01 -26.02 14.44
CA ARG A 300 0.30 -26.55 14.06
C ARG A 300 0.47 -27.98 14.58
N ASN A 301 0.82 -28.91 13.70
CA ASN A 301 1.14 -30.28 14.10
C ASN A 301 2.38 -30.29 15.04
N LEU A 302 2.25 -30.92 16.21
CA LEU A 302 3.33 -31.06 17.20
C LEU A 302 4.58 -31.76 16.64
N ASP A 303 4.44 -32.70 15.71
CA ASP A 303 5.59 -33.43 15.12
C ASP A 303 6.46 -32.51 14.22
N SER A 304 5.87 -31.46 13.64
CA SER A 304 6.60 -30.43 12.86
C SER A 304 7.30 -29.40 13.75
N SER A 305 6.87 -29.22 15.00
CA SER A 305 7.46 -28.25 15.94
C SER A 305 8.92 -28.61 16.33
N ILE A 306 9.24 -29.91 16.36
CA ILE A 306 10.59 -30.43 16.64
C ILE A 306 11.57 -30.08 15.51
N LYS A 307 11.11 -29.98 14.25
CA LYS A 307 11.95 -29.54 13.11
C LYS A 307 12.26 -28.05 13.15
N TYR A 308 11.31 -27.20 13.56
CA TYR A 308 11.52 -25.74 13.61
C TYR A 308 12.35 -25.29 14.82
N ALA A 309 12.26 -25.98 15.97
CA ALA A 309 13.12 -25.72 17.12
C ALA A 309 14.62 -25.95 16.80
N GLY A 310 14.94 -26.88 15.90
CA GLY A 310 16.30 -27.14 15.43
C GLY A 310 16.86 -26.15 14.40
N LEU A 311 16.01 -25.29 13.82
CA LEU A 311 16.42 -24.25 12.86
C LEU A 311 16.73 -22.91 13.54
N LYS A 312 16.14 -22.62 14.71
CA LYS A 312 16.45 -21.40 15.48
C LYS A 312 17.87 -21.38 16.10
N SER A 313 18.62 -22.49 16.06
CA SER A 313 19.93 -22.61 16.71
C SER A 313 21.12 -22.77 15.76
N LYS A 314 20.98 -22.56 14.43
CA LYS A 314 22.06 -22.84 13.48
C LYS A 314 22.53 -21.73 12.55
N ASP A 315 21.95 -20.53 12.61
CA ASP A 315 22.45 -19.39 11.81
C ASP A 315 23.16 -18.37 12.70
N ASN A 316 24.28 -18.79 13.28
CA ASN A 316 25.27 -17.87 13.81
C ASN A 316 26.66 -18.52 13.72
N LYS A 317 27.21 -18.57 12.49
CA LYS A 317 28.65 -18.54 12.15
C LYS A 317 28.88 -18.78 10.66
N GLU A 318 29.53 -17.79 10.03
CA GLU A 318 30.32 -17.87 8.78
C GLU A 318 29.53 -18.04 7.47
N ALA A 319 29.81 -17.37 6.34
CA ALA A 319 30.95 -16.55 5.93
C ALA A 319 30.52 -15.54 4.86
N THR A 320 31.13 -14.35 4.93
CA THR A 320 31.20 -13.35 3.87
C THR A 320 31.72 -13.99 2.58
N LYS A 321 30.87 -14.10 1.54
CA LYS A 321 31.31 -14.36 0.16
C LYS A 321 31.02 -13.14 -0.70
N VAL A 322 32.09 -12.39 -0.95
CA VAL A 322 32.18 -11.37 -1.99
C VAL A 322 32.07 -12.07 -3.34
N TYR A 323 31.05 -11.74 -4.13
CA TYR A 323 30.94 -12.20 -5.51
C TYR A 323 31.80 -11.32 -6.43
N PRO A 324 32.57 -11.90 -7.37
CA PRO A 324 33.39 -11.12 -8.29
C PRO A 324 32.49 -10.40 -9.32
N ARG A 325 32.80 -9.12 -9.52
CA ARG A 325 32.18 -8.20 -10.47
C ARG A 325 32.51 -8.65 -11.90
N TYR A 326 31.53 -9.12 -12.66
CA TYR A 326 31.69 -9.38 -14.09
C TYR A 326 31.83 -8.05 -14.85
N LYS A 327 32.98 -7.85 -15.51
CA LYS A 327 33.21 -6.77 -16.48
C LYS A 327 32.57 -7.17 -17.82
N THR A 328 31.47 -6.55 -18.18
CA THR A 328 31.00 -6.53 -19.57
C THR A 328 31.35 -5.19 -20.21
N ASN A 329 32.38 -5.21 -21.07
CA ASN A 329 32.76 -4.11 -21.93
C ASN A 329 31.88 -4.08 -23.18
N LYS A 330 30.88 -3.20 -23.21
CA LYS A 330 30.39 -2.47 -24.39
C LYS A 330 29.30 -1.49 -23.93
N VAL A 331 29.72 -0.27 -23.57
CA VAL A 331 28.82 0.86 -23.35
C VAL A 331 28.48 1.44 -24.72
N LEU A 332 27.21 1.42 -25.10
CA LEU A 332 26.73 2.24 -26.21
C LEU A 332 26.63 3.67 -25.66
N ILE A 333 27.61 4.52 -25.98
CA ILE A 333 27.60 5.93 -25.59
C ILE A 333 26.60 6.64 -26.50
N LEU A 334 25.38 6.84 -26.01
CA LEU A 334 24.50 7.88 -26.52
C LEU A 334 24.91 9.17 -25.80
N THR A 335 25.48 10.11 -26.54
CA THR A 335 25.78 11.44 -26.01
C THR A 335 24.47 12.13 -25.65
N PRO A 336 24.25 12.52 -24.38
CA PRO A 336 23.09 13.31 -24.01
C PRO A 336 23.16 14.68 -24.71
N PRO A 337 22.02 15.26 -25.13
CA PRO A 337 21.98 16.63 -25.61
C PRO A 337 22.50 17.58 -24.52
N LYS A 338 23.18 18.64 -24.93
CA LYS A 338 23.74 19.65 -24.02
C LYS A 338 22.63 20.21 -23.11
N PRO A 339 22.87 20.37 -21.80
CA PRO A 339 21.90 20.95 -20.90
C PRO A 339 21.61 22.38 -21.34
N VAL A 340 20.34 22.68 -21.57
CA VAL A 340 19.86 24.06 -21.69
C VAL A 340 19.93 24.67 -20.29
N SER A 341 20.58 25.82 -20.20
CA SER A 341 20.84 26.54 -18.96
C SER A 341 19.57 26.80 -18.15
N ASN A 342 19.67 26.56 -16.85
CA ASN A 342 18.74 26.89 -15.76
C ASN A 342 17.73 28.00 -16.10
N ILE A 343 16.49 27.60 -16.34
CA ILE A 343 15.33 28.45 -16.12
C ILE A 343 14.72 27.98 -14.81
N LEU A 344 14.86 28.79 -13.76
CA LEU A 344 14.03 28.68 -12.56
C LEU A 344 12.59 28.96 -13.00
N VAL A 345 11.75 27.94 -13.08
CA VAL A 345 10.32 28.11 -13.37
C VAL A 345 9.57 28.05 -12.04
N GLU A 346 9.30 29.22 -11.49
CA GLU A 346 8.24 29.42 -10.49
C GLU A 346 6.88 29.16 -11.14
N GLY A 347 6.01 28.45 -10.41
CA GLY A 347 4.56 28.60 -10.51
C GLY A 347 3.85 27.80 -11.60
N TYR A 348 2.77 27.14 -11.18
CA TYR A 348 1.78 26.52 -12.06
C TYR A 348 1.30 27.49 -13.14
N SER A 349 1.06 26.91 -14.32
CA SER A 349 0.70 27.55 -15.60
C SER A 349 -0.29 28.70 -15.47
N ARG A 350 0.11 29.90 -15.94
CA ARG A 350 -0.83 31.00 -16.15
C ARG A 350 -1.81 30.58 -17.25
N GLU A 351 -3.11 30.71 -17.01
CA GLU A 351 -4.18 30.33 -17.96
C GLU A 351 -3.96 30.89 -19.37
N GLU A 352 -3.36 32.07 -19.48
CA GLU A 352 -3.00 32.71 -20.75
C GLU A 352 -2.04 31.87 -21.61
N GLU A 353 -1.08 31.17 -20.99
CA GLU A 353 -0.09 30.34 -21.67
C GLU A 353 -0.72 29.05 -22.22
N LEU A 354 -1.69 28.49 -21.48
CA LEU A 354 -2.50 27.36 -21.94
C LEU A 354 -3.45 27.74 -23.07
N GLU A 355 -4.03 28.95 -23.03
CA GLU A 355 -4.85 29.46 -24.14
C GLU A 355 -4.03 29.71 -25.41
N GLU A 356 -2.82 30.24 -25.28
CA GLU A 356 -1.93 30.48 -26.41
C GLU A 356 -1.47 29.17 -27.06
N LEU A 357 -1.16 28.15 -26.25
CA LEU A 357 -0.86 26.80 -26.74
C LEU A 357 -2.08 26.14 -27.43
N ARG A 358 -3.30 26.34 -26.92
CA ARG A 358 -4.54 25.84 -27.56
C ARG A 358 -4.83 26.52 -28.90
N LYS A 359 -4.59 27.83 -28.98
CA LYS A 359 -4.70 28.61 -30.23
C LYS A 359 -3.65 28.16 -31.24
N ASN A 360 -2.39 28.02 -30.82
CA ASN A 360 -1.30 27.56 -31.70
C ASN A 360 -1.48 26.11 -32.18
N ASN A 361 -2.13 25.27 -31.38
CA ASN A 361 -2.46 23.91 -31.74
C ASN A 361 -3.78 23.78 -32.55
N ASN A 362 -4.42 24.89 -32.93
CA ASN A 362 -5.68 24.94 -33.70
C ASN A 362 -6.77 23.97 -33.19
N GLY A 363 -6.82 23.69 -31.88
CA GLY A 363 -7.75 22.75 -31.27
C GLY A 363 -7.54 21.26 -31.64
N LYS A 364 -6.41 20.87 -32.24
CA LYS A 364 -6.11 19.45 -32.53
C LYS A 364 -5.87 18.68 -31.23
N LYS A 365 -6.65 17.63 -31.00
CA LYS A 365 -6.42 16.69 -29.90
C LYS A 365 -5.17 15.85 -30.18
N ALA A 366 -4.50 15.40 -29.12
CA ALA A 366 -3.42 14.44 -29.24
C ALA A 366 -3.93 13.16 -29.93
N MET A 367 -3.11 12.59 -30.81
CA MET A 367 -3.45 11.38 -31.54
C MET A 367 -3.39 10.18 -30.59
N GLU A 368 -4.49 9.46 -30.47
CA GLU A 368 -4.55 8.25 -29.64
C GLU A 368 -3.98 7.07 -30.43
N HIS A 369 -2.79 6.61 -30.06
CA HIS A 369 -2.23 5.38 -30.61
C HIS A 369 -2.75 4.20 -29.79
N ARG A 370 -3.66 3.41 -30.38
CA ARG A 370 -4.09 2.12 -29.81
C ARG A 370 -3.22 0.97 -30.34
N THR A 371 -3.14 -0.09 -29.53
CA THR A 371 -2.34 -1.32 -29.66
C THR A 371 -1.71 -1.57 -31.03
N ILE A 372 -0.37 -1.58 -31.06
CA ILE A 372 0.42 -1.95 -32.23
C ILE A 372 0.55 -3.48 -32.27
N TYR A 373 0.03 -4.11 -33.32
CA TYR A 373 0.26 -5.54 -33.55
C TYR A 373 1.62 -5.72 -34.21
N THR A 374 2.53 -6.39 -33.50
CA THR A 374 3.87 -6.72 -34.01
C THR A 374 4.12 -8.23 -33.86
N THR A 375 4.80 -8.82 -34.84
CA THR A 375 5.27 -10.21 -34.82
C THR A 375 6.60 -10.37 -34.08
N GLU A 376 7.23 -9.25 -33.69
CA GLU A 376 8.47 -9.24 -32.93
C GLU A 376 8.19 -8.96 -31.44
N LYS A 377 8.97 -9.56 -30.55
CA LYS A 377 8.85 -9.30 -29.11
C LYS A 377 9.20 -7.85 -28.81
N ALA A 378 8.17 -7.02 -28.61
CA ALA A 378 8.32 -5.64 -28.17
C ALA A 378 7.52 -5.41 -26.89
N LEU A 379 8.09 -4.64 -25.97
CA LEU A 379 7.45 -4.23 -24.72
C LEU A 379 7.57 -2.71 -24.62
N SER A 380 6.42 -2.04 -24.50
CA SER A 380 6.35 -0.60 -24.27
C SER A 380 6.30 -0.33 -22.77
N TYR A 381 7.11 0.62 -22.30
CA TYR A 381 7.00 1.18 -20.96
C TYR A 381 6.53 2.62 -21.06
N THR A 382 5.63 3.02 -20.18
CA THR A 382 5.23 4.42 -20.01
C THR A 382 5.48 4.80 -18.57
N PHE A 383 6.21 5.88 -18.37
CA PHE A 383 6.51 6.43 -17.06
C PHE A 383 5.69 7.70 -16.87
N TYR A 384 5.13 7.87 -15.69
CA TYR A 384 4.45 9.09 -15.27
C TYR A 384 5.07 9.57 -13.95
N GLY A 385 5.21 10.89 -13.77
CA GLY A 385 5.74 11.47 -12.54
C GLY A 385 7.27 11.36 -12.36
N ILE A 386 8.05 11.47 -13.43
CA ILE A 386 9.52 11.58 -13.29
C ILE A 386 9.86 13.00 -12.82
N GLU A 387 10.28 13.15 -11.57
CA GLU A 387 10.94 14.37 -11.08
C GLU A 387 12.45 14.23 -11.27
N ASN A 388 13.08 15.29 -11.78
CA ASN A 388 14.54 15.35 -11.91
C ASN A 388 15.13 15.69 -10.52
N VAL A 389 15.79 14.72 -9.89
CA VAL A 389 16.58 14.93 -8.67
C VAL A 389 17.88 15.67 -8.98
#